data_AF-A0A931U8Z7-F1
#
_entry.id   AF-A0A931U8Z7-F1
#
_cell.length_a   1.000
_cell.length_b   1.000
_cell.length_c   1.000
_cell.angle_alpha   90.00
_cell.angle_beta   90.00
_cell.angle_gamma   90.00
#
_symmetry.space_group_name_H-M   'P 1'
#
loop_
_entity.id
_entity.type
_entity.pdbx_description
1 polymer ?
#
loop_
_entity_poly.entity_id
_entity_poly.type
_entity_poly.pdbx_seq_one_letter_code
_entity_poly.pdbx_strand_id
1 'polypeptide(L)'
;MAIVNKIWILGGWFYLSLTAAIILFFISPKKIKAYISRGIIIFAAIVSLYLSYKEIAKDTGQIRAFFRPIDEKIEMTTAGQASFATHLRKILPADATGCIYWSWDLPTLYLQKELYPYIFAVIQRATFSDCRFVISQFNRLVDPRLRLTDSYQGNYLYEVID
;
A
#
# COMPACT_ATOMS: atom_id res chain seq x y z
N MET A 1 26.97 -5.92 -11.68
CA MET A 1 27.19 -5.32 -13.01
C MET A 1 25.98 -5.60 -13.94
N ALA A 2 24.77 -5.16 -13.56
CA ALA A 2 23.53 -5.49 -14.28
C ALA A 2 22.67 -4.26 -14.66
N ILE A 3 22.93 -3.10 -14.04
CA ILE A 3 22.20 -1.85 -14.29
C ILE A 3 22.57 -1.26 -15.66
N VAL A 4 23.86 -1.32 -16.03
CA VAL A 4 24.35 -0.83 -17.34
C VAL A 4 23.68 -1.58 -18.49
N ASN A 5 23.42 -2.87 -18.35
CA ASN A 5 22.83 -3.69 -19.41
C ASN A 5 21.37 -3.33 -19.72
N LYS A 6 20.54 -3.06 -18.69
CA LYS A 6 19.14 -2.66 -18.91
C LYS A 6 19.00 -1.27 -19.54
N ILE A 7 19.84 -0.31 -19.14
CA ILE A 7 19.84 1.05 -19.70
C ILE A 7 20.35 1.02 -21.15
N TRP A 8 21.35 0.21 -21.46
CA TRP A 8 21.82 0.04 -22.85
C TRP A 8 20.81 -0.68 -23.74
N ILE A 9 20.08 -1.67 -23.21
CA ILE A 9 19.02 -2.36 -23.97
C ILE A 9 17.81 -1.45 -24.21
N LEU A 10 17.43 -0.56 -23.29
CA LEU A 10 16.29 0.33 -23.49
C LEU A 10 16.68 1.63 -24.22
N GLY A 11 17.81 2.23 -23.86
CA GLY A 11 18.30 3.48 -24.45
C GLY A 11 19.14 3.29 -25.71
N GLY A 12 19.96 2.24 -25.80
CA GLY A 12 20.86 2.02 -26.94
C GLY A 12 20.10 1.74 -28.24
N TRP A 13 19.01 0.97 -28.18
CA TRP A 13 18.12 0.77 -29.34
C TRP A 13 17.39 2.06 -29.74
N PHE A 14 17.04 2.92 -28.77
CA PHE A 14 16.48 4.24 -29.04
C PHE A 14 17.49 5.13 -29.77
N TYR A 15 18.73 5.22 -29.30
CA TYR A 15 19.76 6.04 -29.95
C TYR A 15 20.15 5.49 -31.34
N LEU A 16 20.22 4.18 -31.52
CA LEU A 16 20.48 3.57 -32.84
C LEU A 16 19.35 3.84 -33.83
N SER A 17 18.09 3.67 -33.42
CA SER A 17 16.93 3.97 -34.27
C SER A 17 16.79 5.47 -34.56
N LEU A 18 17.10 6.34 -33.60
CA LEU A 18 17.14 7.79 -33.80
C LEU A 18 18.25 8.20 -34.78
N THR A 19 19.43 7.60 -34.68
CA THR A 19 20.55 7.89 -35.59
C THR A 19 20.24 7.41 -37.01
N ALA A 20 19.67 6.21 -37.16
CA ALA A 20 19.21 5.70 -38.45
C ALA A 20 18.10 6.58 -39.06
N ALA A 21 17.17 7.08 -38.24
CA ALA A 21 16.13 8.02 -38.64
C ALA A 21 16.71 9.34 -39.16
N ILE A 22 17.72 9.91 -38.47
CA ILE A 22 18.40 11.14 -38.88
C ILE A 22 19.12 10.93 -40.22
N ILE A 23 19.85 9.83 -40.39
CA ILE A 23 20.56 9.50 -41.63
C ILE A 23 19.56 9.36 -42.81
N LEU A 24 18.47 8.61 -42.62
CA LEU A 24 17.42 8.43 -43.62
C LEU A 24 16.73 9.76 -43.97
N PHE A 25 16.57 10.66 -42.99
CA PHE A 25 16.01 11.98 -43.20
C PHE A 25 16.92 12.88 -44.04
N PHE A 26 18.25 12.79 -43.90
CA PHE A 26 19.17 13.59 -44.72
C PHE A 26 19.30 13.09 -46.15
N ILE A 27 19.25 11.77 -46.37
CA ILE A 27 19.48 11.14 -47.69
C ILE A 27 18.22 11.12 -48.58
N SER A 28 17.01 11.10 -47.99
CA SER A 28 15.78 10.89 -48.77
C SER A 28 15.28 12.14 -49.52
N PRO A 29 14.66 12.02 -50.71
CA PRO A 29 14.07 13.15 -51.42
C PRO A 29 12.84 13.72 -50.68
N LYS A 30 12.55 15.03 -50.84
CA LYS A 30 11.53 15.78 -50.05
C LYS A 30 10.16 15.10 -49.94
N LYS A 31 9.68 14.43 -51.00
CA LYS A 31 8.38 13.72 -50.98
C LYS A 31 8.40 12.48 -50.08
N ILE A 32 9.54 11.78 -49.99
CA ILE A 32 9.69 10.55 -49.18
C ILE A 32 9.94 10.89 -47.71
N LYS A 33 10.58 12.02 -47.39
CA LYS A 33 10.83 12.48 -46.01
C LYS A 33 9.55 12.59 -45.17
N ALA A 34 8.45 13.05 -45.77
CA ALA A 34 7.16 13.19 -45.07
C ALA A 34 6.53 11.83 -44.72
N TYR A 35 6.67 10.83 -45.59
CA TYR A 35 6.18 9.47 -45.33
C TYR A 35 7.06 8.74 -44.31
N ILE A 36 8.38 8.86 -44.41
CA ILE A 36 9.33 8.26 -43.46
C ILE A 36 9.13 8.85 -42.06
N SER A 37 9.03 10.18 -41.94
CA SER A 37 8.82 10.83 -40.64
C SER A 37 7.49 10.42 -39.99
N ARG A 38 6.38 10.37 -40.74
CA ARG A 38 5.11 9.83 -40.25
C ARG A 38 5.23 8.37 -39.80
N GLY A 39 5.89 7.53 -40.59
CA GLY A 39 6.10 6.12 -40.24
C GLY A 39 6.89 5.95 -38.95
N ILE A 40 7.95 6.75 -38.75
CA ILE A 40 8.76 6.73 -37.53
C ILE A 40 7.94 7.19 -36.31
N ILE A 41 7.13 8.24 -36.45
CA ILE A 41 6.26 8.72 -35.35
C ILE A 41 5.24 7.65 -34.97
N ILE A 42 4.59 7.02 -35.96
CA ILE A 42 3.61 5.96 -35.73
C ILE A 42 4.28 4.76 -35.04
N PHE A 43 5.44 4.34 -35.54
CA PHE A 43 6.18 3.23 -34.94
C PHE A 43 6.62 3.55 -33.50
N ALA A 44 7.13 4.76 -33.24
CA ALA A 44 7.49 5.20 -31.91
C ALA A 44 6.28 5.21 -30.95
N ALA A 45 5.11 5.65 -31.41
CA ALA A 45 3.88 5.62 -30.63
C ALA A 45 3.45 4.19 -30.29
N ILE A 46 3.51 3.26 -31.26
CA ILE A 46 3.19 1.83 -31.04
C ILE A 46 4.16 1.20 -30.04
N VAL A 47 5.46 1.45 -30.19
CA VAL A 47 6.48 0.92 -29.27
C VAL A 47 6.29 1.48 -27.86
N SER A 48 6.01 2.78 -27.73
CA SER A 48 5.73 3.41 -26.43
C SER A 48 4.49 2.79 -25.78
N LEU A 49 3.39 2.64 -26.51
CA LEU A 49 2.16 2.00 -26.02
C LEU A 49 2.42 0.55 -25.58
N TYR A 50 3.17 -0.21 -26.37
CA TYR A 50 3.51 -1.60 -26.06
C TYR A 50 4.36 -1.71 -24.79
N LEU A 51 5.39 -0.88 -24.64
CA LEU A 51 6.26 -0.88 -23.47
C LEU A 51 5.51 -0.42 -22.21
N SER A 52 4.70 0.63 -22.31
CA SER A 52 3.84 1.07 -21.21
C SER A 52 2.86 -0.03 -20.78
N TYR A 53 2.19 -0.67 -21.73
CA TYR A 53 1.31 -1.81 -21.45
C TYR A 53 2.06 -2.95 -20.77
N LYS A 54 3.25 -3.31 -21.26
CA LYS A 54 4.06 -4.40 -20.70
C LYS A 54 4.51 -4.12 -19.27
N GLU A 55 4.88 -2.89 -18.94
CA GLU A 55 5.26 -2.54 -17.56
C GLU A 55 4.04 -2.45 -16.63
N ILE A 56 2.91 -1.90 -17.11
CA ILE A 56 1.65 -1.88 -16.35
C ILE A 56 1.15 -3.31 -16.10
N ALA A 57 1.18 -4.18 -17.12
CA ALA A 57 0.71 -5.57 -17.02
C ALA A 57 1.58 -6.45 -16.12
N LYS A 58 2.85 -6.10 -15.89
CA LYS A 58 3.68 -6.78 -14.87
C LYS A 58 3.18 -6.52 -13.45
N ASP A 59 2.51 -5.39 -13.22
CA ASP A 59 2.00 -4.99 -11.91
C ASP A 59 0.47 -5.09 -11.79
N THR A 60 -0.06 -6.20 -12.33
CA THR A 60 -1.50 -6.55 -12.24
C THR A 60 -2.03 -6.56 -10.80
N GLY A 61 -1.16 -6.80 -9.81
CA GLY A 61 -1.50 -6.71 -8.39
C GLY A 61 -1.91 -5.31 -7.95
N GLN A 62 -1.15 -4.27 -8.34
CA GLN A 62 -1.47 -2.87 -8.02
C GLN A 62 -2.71 -2.38 -8.76
N ILE A 63 -2.88 -2.77 -10.03
CA ILE A 63 -4.10 -2.43 -10.79
C ILE A 63 -5.33 -3.04 -10.12
N ARG A 64 -5.25 -4.31 -9.73
CA ARG A 64 -6.34 -4.97 -9.03
C ARG A 64 -6.63 -4.30 -7.70
N ALA A 65 -5.61 -3.91 -6.94
CA ALA A 65 -5.77 -3.16 -5.70
C ALA A 65 -6.40 -1.78 -5.91
N PHE A 66 -6.08 -1.11 -7.02
CA PHE A 66 -6.68 0.18 -7.39
C PHE A 66 -8.17 0.08 -7.70
N PHE A 67 -8.63 -0.99 -8.33
CA PHE A 67 -10.05 -1.19 -8.64
C PHE A 67 -10.88 -1.84 -7.51
N ARG A 68 -10.27 -2.15 -6.35
CA ARG A 68 -11.02 -2.66 -5.20
C ARG A 68 -11.99 -1.63 -4.62
N PRO A 69 -13.10 -2.08 -4.00
CA PRO A 69 -13.96 -1.23 -3.18
C PRO A 69 -13.17 -0.46 -2.11
N ILE A 70 -13.68 0.71 -1.71
CA ILE A 70 -13.01 1.57 -0.70
C ILE A 70 -12.84 0.81 0.62
N ASP A 71 -13.86 0.07 1.05
CA ASP A 71 -13.81 -0.67 2.31
C ASP A 71 -12.68 -1.72 2.33
N GLU A 72 -12.51 -2.46 1.23
CA GLU A 72 -11.39 -3.41 1.10
C GLU A 72 -10.02 -2.72 1.11
N LYS A 73 -9.92 -1.53 0.49
CA LYS A 73 -8.68 -0.75 0.50
C LYS A 73 -8.35 -0.26 1.91
N ILE A 74 -9.35 0.22 2.65
CA ILE A 74 -9.21 0.64 4.04
C ILE A 74 -8.77 -0.57 4.89
N GLU A 75 -9.43 -1.70 4.73
CA GLU A 75 -9.10 -2.92 5.47
C GLU A 75 -7.66 -3.38 5.19
N MET A 76 -7.22 -3.36 3.93
CA MET A 76 -5.84 -3.70 3.57
C MET A 76 -4.82 -2.68 4.10
N THR A 77 -5.09 -1.39 3.96
CA THR A 77 -4.17 -0.31 4.36
C THR A 77 -4.01 -0.23 5.87
N THR A 78 -5.08 -0.57 6.61
CA THR A 78 -5.10 -0.57 8.06
C THR A 78 -4.79 -1.94 8.65
N ALA A 79 -4.43 -2.94 7.84
CA ALA A 79 -4.18 -4.31 8.31
C ALA A 79 -5.31 -4.89 9.18
N GLY A 80 -6.56 -4.68 8.78
CA GLY A 80 -7.74 -5.25 9.44
C GLY A 80 -8.29 -4.46 10.63
N GLN A 81 -7.77 -3.27 10.91
CA GLN A 81 -8.21 -2.50 12.09
C GLN A 81 -9.60 -1.90 11.94
N ALA A 82 -10.12 -1.72 10.72
CA ALA A 82 -11.48 -1.22 10.51
C ALA A 82 -12.54 -2.25 10.92
N SER A 83 -12.38 -3.51 10.51
CA SER A 83 -13.25 -4.60 10.98
C SER A 83 -13.09 -4.83 12.49
N PHE A 84 -11.88 -4.76 13.02
CA PHE A 84 -11.63 -4.91 14.46
C PHE A 84 -12.29 -3.80 15.28
N ALA A 85 -12.18 -2.53 14.87
CA ALA A 85 -12.87 -1.42 15.53
C ALA A 85 -14.39 -1.63 15.54
N THR A 86 -14.96 -2.08 14.43
CA THR A 86 -16.39 -2.39 14.31
C THR A 86 -16.80 -3.52 15.25
N HIS A 87 -15.94 -4.53 15.42
CA HIS A 87 -16.15 -5.63 16.36
C HIS A 87 -16.10 -5.15 17.81
N LEU A 88 -15.09 -4.34 18.16
CA LEU A 88 -14.93 -3.75 19.49
C LEU A 88 -16.14 -2.90 19.90
N ARG A 89 -16.68 -2.07 18.99
CA ARG A 89 -17.88 -1.26 19.24
C ARG A 89 -19.13 -2.09 19.61
N LYS A 90 -19.18 -3.37 19.25
CA LYS A 90 -20.31 -4.27 19.58
C LYS A 90 -20.18 -4.91 20.96
N ILE A 91 -18.96 -5.10 21.44
CA ILE A 91 -18.68 -5.85 22.66
C ILE A 91 -18.30 -4.96 23.84
N LEU A 92 -17.77 -3.76 23.56
CA LEU A 92 -17.37 -2.81 24.59
C LEU A 92 -18.59 -2.03 25.11
N PRO A 93 -18.68 -1.80 26.44
CA PRO A 93 -19.70 -0.93 27.00
C PRO A 93 -19.48 0.52 26.53
N ALA A 94 -20.54 1.34 26.51
CA ALA A 94 -20.53 2.71 25.97
C ALA A 94 -19.52 3.67 26.65
N ASP A 95 -19.11 3.36 27.87
CA ASP A 95 -18.15 4.09 28.70
C ASP A 95 -16.76 3.43 28.75
N ALA A 96 -16.47 2.48 27.85
CA ALA A 96 -15.20 1.77 27.85
C ALA A 96 -14.02 2.74 27.71
N THR A 97 -13.09 2.64 28.66
CA THR A 97 -11.79 3.30 28.62
C THR A 97 -10.69 2.26 28.68
N GLY A 98 -9.53 2.58 28.13
CA GLY A 98 -8.44 1.62 28.12
C GLY A 98 -7.22 2.14 27.40
N CYS A 99 -6.38 1.20 26.99
CA CYS A 99 -5.13 1.49 26.33
C CYS A 99 -4.92 0.61 25.10
N ILE A 100 -4.26 1.16 24.09
CA ILE A 100 -3.80 0.42 22.91
C ILE A 100 -2.29 0.22 23.08
N TYR A 101 -1.89 -1.05 23.14
CA TYR A 101 -0.51 -1.48 23.25
C TYR A 101 0.13 -1.55 21.86
N TRP A 102 1.25 -0.84 21.72
CA TRP A 102 1.99 -0.51 20.50
C TRP A 102 1.66 0.87 19.92
N SER A 103 2.70 1.58 19.45
CA SER A 103 2.62 2.99 19.08
C SER A 103 3.79 3.38 18.18
N TRP A 104 3.50 3.57 16.89
CA TRP A 104 3.96 4.61 15.95
C TRP A 104 3.70 4.13 14.51
N ASP A 105 2.47 3.68 14.26
CA ASP A 105 2.07 3.01 13.04
C ASP A 105 0.63 3.40 12.64
N LEU A 106 0.36 3.28 11.35
CA LEU A 106 -0.93 3.65 10.77
C LEU A 106 -2.11 2.83 11.33
N PRO A 107 -2.01 1.49 11.53
CA PRO A 107 -3.04 0.70 12.18
C PRO A 107 -3.46 1.21 13.57
N THR A 108 -2.52 1.52 14.47
CA THR A 108 -2.81 2.06 15.81
C THR A 108 -3.55 3.39 15.74
N LEU A 109 -3.05 4.33 14.92
CA LEU A 109 -3.68 5.65 14.75
C LEU A 109 -5.10 5.55 14.19
N TYR A 110 -5.30 4.66 13.21
CA TYR A 110 -6.60 4.40 12.63
C TYR A 110 -7.56 3.83 13.67
N LEU A 111 -7.13 2.82 14.43
CA LEU A 111 -7.93 2.20 15.47
C LEU A 111 -8.34 3.21 16.55
N GLN A 112 -7.40 4.02 17.03
CA GLN A 112 -7.69 5.05 18.04
C GLN A 112 -8.76 6.04 17.54
N LYS A 113 -8.67 6.47 16.27
CA LYS A 113 -9.65 7.37 15.67
C LYS A 113 -11.02 6.72 15.55
N GLU A 114 -11.09 5.47 15.10
CA GLU A 114 -12.36 4.74 15.00
C GLU A 114 -12.96 4.41 16.37
N LEU A 115 -12.17 4.27 17.42
CA LEU A 115 -12.72 4.04 18.74
C LEU A 115 -13.28 5.32 19.39
N TYR A 116 -13.14 6.52 18.82
CA TYR A 116 -13.81 7.70 19.38
C TYR A 116 -15.36 7.52 19.43
N PRO A 117 -16.06 7.81 20.55
CA PRO A 117 -15.60 8.56 21.73
C PRO A 117 -14.99 7.72 22.87
N TYR A 118 -14.80 6.41 22.71
CA TYR A 118 -14.11 5.58 23.71
C TYR A 118 -12.69 6.13 23.94
N ILE A 119 -12.33 6.33 25.21
CA ILE A 119 -11.06 6.96 25.59
C ILE A 119 -10.01 5.87 25.69
N PHE A 120 -9.38 5.56 24.55
CA PHE A 120 -8.24 4.65 24.47
C PHE A 120 -6.93 5.43 24.32
N ALA A 121 -6.07 5.35 25.34
CA ALA A 121 -4.74 5.96 25.34
C ALA A 121 -3.72 5.02 24.70
N VAL A 122 -2.81 5.56 23.90
CA VAL A 122 -1.78 4.75 23.27
C VAL A 122 -0.58 4.61 24.22
N ILE A 123 -0.17 3.38 24.54
CA ILE A 123 0.92 3.08 25.48
C ILE A 123 2.06 2.31 24.80
N GLN A 124 3.30 2.68 25.12
CA GLN A 124 4.51 2.04 24.59
C GLN A 124 5.12 0.98 25.53
N ARG A 125 4.72 0.97 26.80
CA ARG A 125 5.28 0.10 27.84
C ARG A 125 4.16 -0.63 28.57
N ALA A 126 4.49 -1.75 29.23
CA ALA A 126 3.60 -2.57 30.05
C ALA A 126 3.15 -1.90 31.36
N THR A 127 2.91 -0.59 31.32
CA THR A 127 2.25 0.20 32.35
C THR A 127 0.76 0.17 32.04
N PHE A 128 0.08 -0.80 32.67
CA PHE A 128 -1.36 -1.02 32.56
C PHE A 128 -2.14 -0.43 33.75
N SER A 129 -1.46 0.29 34.65
CA SER A 129 -1.97 0.77 35.94
C SER A 129 -3.22 1.65 35.84
N ASP A 130 -3.43 2.30 34.70
CA ASP A 130 -4.54 3.24 34.49
C ASP A 130 -5.51 2.76 33.37
N CYS A 131 -5.37 1.50 32.92
CA CYS A 131 -6.12 0.94 31.81
C CYS A 131 -7.11 -0.10 32.34
N ARG A 132 -8.42 0.09 32.12
CA ARG A 132 -9.41 -0.98 32.39
C ARG A 132 -9.33 -2.09 31.35
N PHE A 133 -9.25 -1.68 30.08
CA PHE A 133 -9.05 -2.56 28.94
C PHE A 133 -7.70 -2.31 28.27
N VAL A 134 -7.10 -3.36 27.73
CA VAL A 134 -5.88 -3.28 26.93
C VAL A 134 -6.14 -3.95 25.58
N ILE A 135 -5.90 -3.23 24.51
CA ILE A 135 -5.94 -3.75 23.15
C ILE A 135 -4.51 -4.03 22.70
N SER A 136 -4.23 -5.22 22.19
CA SER A 136 -2.96 -5.53 21.56
C SER A 136 -3.17 -5.92 20.10
N GLN A 137 -2.57 -5.15 19.20
CA GLN A 137 -2.68 -5.37 17.76
C GLN A 137 -1.61 -6.35 17.29
N PHE A 138 -2.00 -7.33 16.49
CA PHE A 138 -1.14 -8.34 15.82
C PHE A 138 -0.37 -9.32 16.72
N ASN A 139 -0.15 -8.97 17.99
CA ASN A 139 0.65 -9.75 18.93
C ASN A 139 -0.15 -10.05 20.19
N ARG A 140 -0.10 -11.30 20.62
CA ARG A 140 -0.68 -11.71 21.90
C ARG A 140 0.26 -11.28 23.03
N LEU A 141 -0.27 -10.56 24.01
CA LEU A 141 0.44 -10.30 25.27
C LEU A 141 0.32 -11.48 26.22
N VAL A 142 1.42 -11.77 26.90
CA VAL A 142 1.51 -12.75 27.97
C VAL A 142 1.96 -11.98 29.22
N ASP A 143 0.98 -11.42 29.94
CA ASP A 143 1.18 -10.73 31.21
C ASP A 143 0.16 -11.29 32.21
N PRO A 144 0.58 -11.71 33.43
CA PRO A 144 -0.33 -12.26 34.42
C PRO A 144 -1.42 -11.28 34.88
N ARG A 145 -1.22 -9.97 34.68
CA ARG A 145 -2.19 -8.90 35.00
C ARG A 145 -3.24 -8.70 33.90
N LEU A 146 -3.18 -9.46 32.81
CA LEU A 146 -4.09 -9.33 31.68
C LEU A 146 -4.90 -10.61 31.49
N ARG A 147 -6.22 -10.49 31.61
CA ARG A 147 -7.15 -11.56 31.27
C ARG A 147 -7.66 -11.36 29.86
N LEU A 148 -7.43 -12.33 28.97
CA LEU A 148 -7.94 -12.27 27.61
C LEU A 148 -9.48 -12.31 27.64
N THR A 149 -10.10 -11.24 27.16
CA THR A 149 -11.55 -11.10 27.06
C THR A 149 -12.04 -11.57 25.70
N ASP A 150 -11.33 -11.21 24.63
CA ASP A 150 -11.72 -11.55 23.26
C ASP A 150 -10.53 -11.50 22.28
N SER A 151 -10.68 -12.17 21.13
CA SER A 151 -9.70 -12.12 20.03
C SER A 151 -10.39 -12.10 18.67
N TYR A 152 -9.95 -11.20 17.79
CA TYR A 152 -10.51 -11.04 16.45
C TYR A 152 -9.40 -10.86 15.41
N GLN A 153 -9.28 -11.81 14.48
CA GLN A 153 -8.33 -11.78 13.37
C GLN A 153 -6.87 -11.44 13.77
N GLY A 154 -6.40 -12.01 14.88
CA GLY A 154 -5.04 -11.78 15.39
C GLY A 154 -4.86 -10.48 16.18
N ASN A 155 -5.95 -9.77 16.50
CA ASN A 155 -6.00 -8.71 17.50
C ASN A 155 -6.64 -9.21 18.78
N TYR A 156 -6.23 -8.65 19.92
CA TYR A 156 -6.58 -9.16 21.24
C TYR A 156 -7.09 -8.05 22.13
N LEU A 157 -8.17 -8.32 22.84
CA LEU A 157 -8.73 -7.47 23.88
C LEU A 157 -8.53 -8.15 25.24
N TYR A 158 -7.98 -7.40 26.19
CA TYR A 158 -7.74 -7.84 27.55
C TYR A 158 -8.46 -6.93 28.53
N GLU A 159 -8.87 -7.51 29.65
CA GLU A 159 -9.24 -6.80 30.87
C GLU A 159 -8.07 -6.87 31.84
N VAL A 160 -7.74 -5.73 32.46
CA VAL A 160 -6.70 -5.70 33.48
C VAL A 160 -7.27 -6.28 34.78
N ILE A 161 -6.55 -7.23 35.35
CA ILE A 161 -6.86 -7.87 36.63
C ILE A 161 -5.76 -7.49 37.63
N ASP A 162 -6.18 -7.01 38.80
CA ASP A 162 -5.30 -6.72 39.94
C ASP A 162 -4.79 -8.00 40.61
#